data_AF-A0A257SPV2-F1
#
_entry.id   AF-A0A257SPV2-F1
#
_cell.length_a   1.000
_cell.length_b   1.000
_cell.length_c   1.000
_cell.angle_alpha   90.00
_cell.angle_beta   90.00
_cell.angle_gamma   90.00
#
_symmetry.space_group_name_H-M   'P 1'
#
loop_
_entity.id
_entity.type
_entity.pdbx_description
1 polymer ?
#
loop_
_entity_poly.entity_id
_entity_poly.type
_entity_poly.pdbx_seq_one_letter_code
_entity_poly.pdbx_strand_id
1 'polypeptide(L)' 'MGQKTNPIGLRLGIIKNWNSRWYGKGDFQEKLLEDIKVRQFIRERLVGGAVSD' A
#
# COMPACT_ATOMS: atom_id res chain seq x y z
N MET A 1 -23.24 -10.71 -9.28
CA MET A 1 -21.97 -10.34 -9.94
C MET A 1 -21.07 -9.67 -8.91
N GLY A 2 -19.94 -10.30 -8.57
CA GLY A 2 -19.05 -9.85 -7.48
C GLY A 2 -17.98 -10.89 -7.10
N GLN A 3 -17.78 -11.90 -7.95
CA GLN A 3 -16.90 -13.05 -7.67
C GLN A 3 -15.51 -12.90 -8.29
N LYS A 4 -15.14 -11.70 -8.75
CA LYS A 4 -13.83 -11.45 -9.37
C LYS A 4 -12.85 -10.92 -8.34
N THR A 5 -11.78 -11.67 -8.09
CA THR A 5 -10.68 -11.30 -7.19
C THR A 5 -9.90 -10.10 -7.73
N ASN A 6 -9.31 -9.30 -6.83
CA ASN A 6 -8.41 -8.21 -7.23
C ASN A 6 -7.21 -8.77 -8.02
N PRO A 7 -7.00 -8.36 -9.28
CA PRO A 7 -5.95 -8.90 -10.14
C PRO A 7 -4.53 -8.51 -9.69
N ILE A 8 -4.38 -7.42 -8.92
CA ILE A 8 -3.09 -7.05 -8.31
C ILE A 8 -2.76 -8.04 -7.20
N GLY A 9 -3.72 -8.27 -6.29
CA GLY A 9 -3.57 -9.22 -5.19
C GLY A 9 -3.27 -10.64 -5.68
N LEU A 10 -3.95 -11.09 -6.73
CA LEU A 10 -3.72 -12.40 -7.35
C LEU A 10 -2.30 -12.59 -7.90
N ARG A 11 -1.60 -11.49 -8.23
CA ARG A 11 -0.29 -11.49 -8.88
C ARG A 11 0.85 -11.13 -7.93
N LEU A 12 0.55 -10.79 -6.68
CA LEU A 12 1.57 -10.51 -5.66
C LEU A 12 2.43 -11.76 -5.43
N GLY A 13 3.76 -11.59 -5.46
CA GLY A 13 4.71 -12.68 -5.27
C GLY A 13 5.00 -13.53 -6.51
N ILE A 14 4.25 -13.35 -7.62
CA ILE A 14 4.51 -14.02 -8.90
C ILE A 14 5.17 -13.04 -9.88
N ILE A 15 4.40 -12.01 -10.29
CA ILE A 15 4.86 -10.99 -11.26
C ILE A 15 4.80 -9.57 -10.69
N LYS A 16 4.05 -9.35 -9.61
CA LYS A 16 3.94 -8.05 -8.93
C LYS A 16 4.54 -8.11 -7.54
N ASN A 17 5.18 -7.02 -7.16
CA ASN A 17 5.85 -6.85 -5.88
C ASN A 17 4.99 -6.03 -4.90
N TRP A 18 5.33 -6.11 -3.61
CA TRP A 18 4.73 -5.27 -2.57
C TRP A 18 5.10 -3.80 -2.75
N ASN A 19 4.12 -2.90 -2.58
CA ASN A 19 4.33 -1.45 -2.64
C ASN A 19 5.08 -0.92 -1.41
N SER A 20 4.83 -1.45 -0.21
CA SER A 20 5.65 -1.18 0.99
C SER A 20 6.50 -2.41 1.31
N ARG A 21 7.80 -2.21 1.52
CA ARG A 21 8.76 -3.27 1.87
C ARG A 21 9.50 -2.89 3.15
N TRP A 22 9.06 -3.48 4.25
CA TRP A 22 9.72 -3.35 5.55
C TRP A 22 9.41 -4.58 6.40
N TYR A 23 10.22 -4.83 7.42
CA TYR A 23 10.04 -5.93 8.36
C TYR A 23 9.83 -5.36 9.77
N GLY A 24 8.82 -5.86 10.47
CA GLY A 24 8.48 -5.48 11.84
C GLY A 24 8.21 -6.73 12.65
N LYS A 25 9.15 -7.09 13.53
CA LYS A 25 9.02 -8.29 14.36
C LYS A 25 8.15 -8.04 15.59
N GLY A 26 8.42 -6.95 16.33
CA GLY A 26 7.61 -6.49 17.47
C GLY A 26 6.78 -5.23 17.15
N ASP A 27 7.29 -4.35 16.29
CA ASP A 27 6.70 -3.02 16.06
C ASP A 27 5.85 -2.97 14.77
N PHE A 28 5.28 -4.10 14.36
CA PHE A 28 4.50 -4.19 13.11
C PHE A 28 3.33 -3.21 13.12
N GLN A 29 2.61 -3.13 14.25
CA GLN A 29 1.44 -2.28 14.39
C GLN A 29 1.78 -0.80 14.23
N GLU A 30 2.85 -0.34 14.89
CA GLU A 30 3.28 1.06 14.83
C GLU A 30 3.72 1.44 13.41
N LYS A 31 4.55 0.59 12.78
CA LYS A 31 5.05 0.80 11.41
C LYS A 31 3.92 0.81 10.39
N LEU A 32 2.92 -0.06 10.54
CA LEU A 32 1.76 -0.06 9.67
C LEU A 32 0.95 1.22 9.80
N LEU A 33 0.76 1.69 11.04
CA LEU A 33 -0.02 2.89 11.33
C LEU A 33 0.69 4.15 10.81
N GLU A 34 2.02 4.19 10.89
CA GLU A 34 2.85 5.22 10.28
C GLU A 34 2.77 5.21 8.74
N ASP A 35 2.88 4.04 8.10
CA ASP A 35 2.79 3.90 6.63
C ASP A 35 1.44 4.42 6.09
N ILE A 36 0.33 4.12 6.79
CA ILE A 36 -1.01 4.63 6.45
C ILE A 36 -1.05 6.16 6.55
N LYS A 37 -0.55 6.73 7.66
CA LYS A 37 -0.53 8.18 7.88
C LYS A 37 0.28 8.91 6.81
N VAL A 38 1.45 8.38 6.46
CA VAL A 38 2.31 8.98 5.43
C VAL A 38 1.62 8.97 4.06
N ARG A 39 1.00 7.85 3.67
CA ARG A 39 0.24 7.78 2.41
C ARG A 39 -0.92 8.77 2.36
N GLN A 40 -1.66 8.90 3.46
CA GLN A 40 -2.75 9.87 3.56
C GLN A 40 -2.22 11.30 3.43
N PHE A 41 -1.17 11.64 4.18
CA PHE A 41 -0.56 12.97 4.14
C PHE A 41 -0.09 13.35 2.73
N ILE A 42 0.56 12.43 2.02
CA ILE A 42 1.02 12.65 0.64
C ILE A 42 -0.17 12.91 -0.29
N ARG A 43 -1.24 12.11 -0.19
CA ARG A 43 -2.45 12.27 -1.01
C ARG A 43 -3.16 13.60 -0.76
N GLU A 44 -3.24 14.02 0.50
CA GLU A 44 -3.87 15.30 0.89
C GLU A 44 -3.02 16.52 0.49
N ARG A 45 -1.69 16.39 0.55
CA ARG A 45 -0.78 17.50 0.20
C ARG A 45 -0.64 17.67 -1.31
N LEU A 46 -0.69 16.57 -2.07
CA LEU A 46 -0.44 16.54 -3.51
C LEU A 46 -1.71 16.23 -4.32
N VAL A 47 -2.86 16.81 -3.94
CA VAL A 47 -4.15 16.58 -4.65
C VAL A 47 -4.09 16.95 -6.13
N GLY A 48 -3.32 17.98 -6.50
CA GLY A 48 -3.10 18.39 -7.90
C GLY A 48 -1.89 17.72 -8.57
N GLY A 49 -1.09 16.98 -7.81
CA GLY A 49 -0.02 16.16 -8.37
C GLY A 49 -0.63 14.85 -8.82
N ALA A 50 -0.42 14.45 -10.08
CA ALA A 50 -0.85 13.16 -10.58
C ALA A 50 -0.03 12.02 -9.93
N VAL A 51 -0.25 11.76 -8.63
CA VAL A 51 0.46 10.76 -7.85
C VAL A 51 -0.09 9.38 -8.20
N SER A 52 0.78 8.51 -8.73
CA SER A 52 0.48 7.11 -9.01
C SER A 52 1.34 6.17 -8.16
N ASP A 53 0.74 5.07 -7.71
CA ASP A 53 1.37 3.94 -7.02
C ASP A 53 1.94 2.90 -8.00
#